data_AF-A0A943IZ55-F1
#
_entry.id   AF-A0A943IZ55-F1
#
_cell.length_a   1.000
_cell.length_b   1.000
_cell.length_c   1.000
_cell.angle_alpha   90.00
_cell.angle_beta   90.00
_cell.angle_gamma   90.00
#
_symmetry.space_group_name_H-M   'P 1'
#
loop_
_entity.id
_entity.type
_entity.pdbx_description
1 polymer ?
#
loop_
_entity_poly.entity_id
_entity_poly.type
_entity_poly.pdbx_seq_one_letter_code
_entity_poly.pdbx_strand_id
1 'polypeptide(L)'
;MYLYNFWKEIEPLWTENPPKEIVSSPGEIVLESFVHRTIAKKYAPDLPAQGDYFQPVASLSEPTNITFRDVSPQVAYMNNFSLETCLLPSDENGMPSLSESAQACYEAACLFEYLTPVTKHNMNAKASPFEVFSSGGIEDIENPIIEDYGNNPINLRIYESQIIFFFAKYTECRFRGEKQIAVPENEFFRVMIDGITEYEKKGVCSNDFNKIICRNPELNDFICQLLAIESEPEQISAPAEQ
;
A
#
# COMPACT_ATOMS: atom_id res chain seq x y z
N MET A 1 19.24 -7.68 -12.15
CA MET A 1 18.45 -6.48 -12.50
C MET A 1 16.96 -6.74 -12.24
N TYR A 2 16.63 -7.24 -11.05
CA TYR A 2 15.24 -7.44 -10.64
C TYR A 2 14.55 -6.13 -10.27
N LEU A 3 15.28 -5.09 -9.83
CA LEU A 3 14.67 -3.80 -9.45
C LEU A 3 14.09 -3.06 -10.66
N TYR A 4 14.69 -3.20 -11.83
CA TYR A 4 14.12 -2.68 -13.06
C TYR A 4 12.83 -3.41 -13.47
N ASN A 5 12.77 -4.72 -13.23
CA ASN A 5 11.54 -5.49 -13.44
C ASN A 5 10.49 -5.06 -12.42
N PHE A 6 10.86 -4.97 -11.14
CA PHE A 6 10.01 -4.49 -10.08
C PHE A 6 9.39 -3.14 -10.42
N TRP A 7 10.20 -2.18 -10.89
CA TRP A 7 9.71 -0.88 -11.34
C TRP A 7 8.58 -1.01 -12.35
N LYS A 8 8.70 -1.87 -13.36
CA LYS A 8 7.63 -2.09 -14.34
C LYS A 8 6.40 -2.78 -13.76
N GLU A 9 6.60 -3.77 -12.89
CA GLU A 9 5.49 -4.52 -12.30
C GLU A 9 4.64 -3.67 -11.35
N ILE A 10 5.19 -2.58 -10.80
CA ILE A 10 4.44 -1.63 -9.98
C ILE A 10 3.75 -0.50 -10.78
N GLU A 11 3.76 -0.56 -12.12
CA GLU A 11 3.06 0.40 -12.99
C GLU A 11 1.59 0.65 -12.59
N PRO A 12 0.79 -0.34 -12.13
CA PRO A 12 -0.58 -0.08 -11.68
C PRO A 12 -0.69 0.99 -10.57
N LEU A 13 0.35 1.16 -9.75
CA LEU A 13 0.40 2.19 -8.70
C LEU A 13 0.60 3.60 -9.28
N TRP A 14 1.03 3.73 -10.54
CA TRP A 14 1.34 5.02 -11.18
C TRP A 14 0.16 5.70 -11.87
N THR A 15 -1.06 5.24 -11.61
CA THR A 15 -2.28 5.77 -12.24
C THR A 15 -2.32 7.29 -12.17
N GLU A 16 -2.33 7.99 -13.31
CA GLU A 16 -2.25 9.47 -13.38
C GLU A 16 -3.48 10.18 -12.78
N ASN A 17 -4.63 9.50 -12.73
CA ASN A 17 -5.90 10.06 -12.27
C ASN A 17 -6.60 9.12 -11.25
N PRO A 18 -6.08 8.99 -10.02
CA PRO A 18 -6.76 8.21 -8.99
C PRO A 18 -8.14 8.82 -8.69
N PRO A 19 -9.13 8.02 -8.25
CA PRO A 19 -10.41 8.56 -7.81
C PRO A 19 -10.20 9.52 -6.65
N LYS A 20 -11.00 10.60 -6.60
CA LYS A 20 -10.95 11.53 -5.48
C LYS A 20 -11.27 10.80 -4.18
N GLU A 21 -10.51 11.13 -3.14
CA GLU A 21 -10.75 10.65 -1.79
C GLU A 21 -12.17 11.00 -1.34
N ILE A 22 -12.78 10.06 -0.62
CA ILE A 22 -14.09 10.28 -0.01
C ILE A 22 -13.85 10.83 1.40
N VAL A 23 -14.25 12.07 1.65
CA VAL A 23 -14.15 12.66 2.98
C VAL A 23 -15.49 12.52 3.69
N SER A 24 -15.47 11.89 4.86
CA SER A 24 -16.65 11.73 5.69
C SER A 24 -17.03 13.06 6.34
N SER A 25 -18.31 13.38 6.37
CA SER A 25 -18.79 14.63 6.98
C SER A 25 -18.77 14.55 8.52
N PRO A 26 -18.58 15.66 9.24
CA PRO A 26 -18.74 15.67 10.70
C PRO A 26 -20.11 15.12 11.12
N GLY A 27 -20.11 14.15 12.03
CA GLY A 27 -21.32 13.50 12.51
C GLY A 27 -21.86 12.40 11.59
N GLU A 28 -21.12 12.02 10.56
CA GLU A 28 -21.40 10.85 9.74
C GLU A 28 -20.79 9.58 10.34
N ILE A 29 -21.57 8.51 10.40
CA ILE A 29 -21.10 7.16 10.71
C ILE A 29 -20.90 6.43 9.39
N VAL A 30 -19.66 6.15 9.04
CA VAL A 30 -19.33 5.36 7.85
C VAL A 30 -19.02 3.94 8.27
N LEU A 31 -19.77 2.97 7.70
CA LEU A 31 -19.48 1.57 7.95
C LEU A 31 -18.24 1.13 7.16
N GLU A 32 -17.44 0.28 7.79
CA GLU A 32 -16.12 -0.12 7.30
C GLU A 32 -16.15 -0.84 5.95
N SER A 33 -17.20 -1.63 5.73
CA SER A 33 -17.36 -2.46 4.54
C SER A 33 -18.22 -1.79 3.48
N PHE A 34 -18.07 -2.25 2.24
CA PHE A 34 -18.94 -1.92 1.12
C PHE A 34 -19.61 -3.19 0.60
N VAL A 35 -20.74 -3.01 -0.07
CA VAL A 35 -21.54 -4.13 -0.58
C VAL A 35 -21.85 -3.95 -2.06
N HIS A 36 -21.97 -5.07 -2.76
CA HIS A 36 -22.44 -5.07 -4.14
C HIS A 36 -23.89 -4.56 -4.24
N ARG A 37 -24.22 -3.92 -5.36
CA ARG A 37 -25.54 -3.37 -5.70
C ARG A 37 -26.70 -4.32 -5.38
N THR A 38 -26.53 -5.62 -5.65
CA THR A 38 -27.56 -6.64 -5.38
C THR A 38 -27.94 -6.71 -3.89
N ILE A 39 -26.98 -6.51 -2.99
CA ILE A 39 -27.23 -6.49 -1.54
C ILE A 39 -27.78 -5.12 -1.14
N ALA A 40 -27.15 -4.03 -1.60
CA ALA A 40 -27.58 -2.67 -1.29
C ALA A 40 -29.07 -2.44 -1.65
N LYS A 41 -29.52 -2.92 -2.81
CA LYS A 41 -30.92 -2.82 -3.28
C LYS A 41 -31.96 -3.45 -2.35
N LYS A 42 -31.56 -4.40 -1.49
CA LYS A 42 -32.47 -5.00 -0.50
C LYS A 42 -32.83 -4.03 0.63
N TYR A 43 -31.96 -3.05 0.89
CA TYR A 43 -32.07 -2.13 2.03
C TYR A 43 -32.33 -0.69 1.58
N ALA A 44 -31.91 -0.32 0.36
CA ALA A 44 -32.20 0.96 -0.26
C ALA A 44 -32.71 0.74 -1.71
N PRO A 45 -34.04 0.76 -1.94
CA PRO A 45 -34.59 0.57 -3.28
C PRO A 45 -34.25 1.72 -4.24
N ASP A 46 -34.01 2.92 -3.70
CA ASP A 46 -33.76 4.16 -4.47
C ASP A 46 -32.27 4.43 -4.73
N LEU A 47 -31.46 3.39 -4.91
CA LEU A 47 -30.04 3.54 -5.24
C LEU A 47 -29.84 4.28 -6.58
N PRO A 48 -28.71 5.02 -6.73
CA PRO A 48 -28.33 5.60 -8.01
C PRO A 48 -28.41 4.61 -9.16
N ALA A 49 -28.80 5.09 -10.35
CA ALA A 49 -28.99 4.24 -11.52
C ALA A 49 -27.69 3.51 -11.94
N GLN A 50 -26.56 4.19 -11.78
CA GLN A 50 -25.20 3.70 -12.02
C GLN A 50 -24.52 3.30 -10.70
N GLY A 51 -23.38 2.61 -10.79
CA GLY A 51 -22.60 2.14 -9.65
C GLY A 51 -22.91 0.68 -9.26
N ASP A 52 -21.86 -0.08 -8.98
CA ASP A 52 -21.87 -1.51 -8.64
C ASP A 52 -21.56 -1.78 -7.17
N TYR A 53 -20.84 -0.87 -6.49
CA TYR A 53 -20.45 -1.01 -5.09
C TYR A 53 -20.88 0.20 -4.27
N PHE A 54 -21.43 -0.07 -3.10
CA PHE A 54 -22.00 0.96 -2.23
C PHE A 54 -21.53 0.79 -0.79
N GLN A 55 -21.08 1.89 -0.20
CA GLN A 55 -20.70 1.97 1.21
C GLN A 55 -21.91 2.43 2.03
N PRO A 56 -22.31 1.69 3.08
CA PRO A 56 -23.37 2.13 3.98
C PRO A 56 -22.91 3.30 4.86
N VAL A 57 -23.80 4.28 5.03
CA VAL A 57 -23.54 5.52 5.75
C VAL A 57 -24.77 5.93 6.56
N ALA A 58 -24.58 6.35 7.81
CA ALA A 58 -25.65 6.88 8.67
C ALA A 58 -25.24 8.22 9.30
N SER A 59 -26.21 8.95 9.86
CA SER A 59 -25.92 10.13 10.68
C SER A 59 -25.87 9.74 12.16
N LEU A 60 -24.99 10.36 12.95
CA LEU A 60 -25.01 10.26 14.42
C LEU A 60 -26.36 10.68 15.01
N SER A 61 -27.05 11.62 14.39
CA SER A 61 -28.38 12.06 14.84
C SER A 61 -29.48 11.04 14.55
N GLU A 62 -29.28 10.18 13.54
CA GLU A 62 -30.24 9.18 13.08
C GLU A 62 -29.51 7.88 12.70
N PRO A 63 -28.89 7.17 13.66
CA PRO A 63 -27.97 6.06 13.37
C PRO A 63 -28.66 4.84 12.77
N THR A 64 -29.99 4.75 12.89
CA THR A 64 -30.81 3.67 12.30
C THR A 64 -31.17 3.94 10.85
N ASN A 65 -30.97 5.16 10.35
CA ASN A 65 -31.29 5.55 8.98
C ASN A 65 -30.05 5.38 8.11
N ILE A 66 -29.90 4.18 7.53
CA ILE A 66 -28.75 3.82 6.69
C ILE A 66 -29.04 4.23 5.25
N THR A 67 -28.18 5.09 4.73
CA THR A 67 -28.07 5.44 3.31
C THR A 67 -26.87 4.75 2.68
N PHE A 68 -26.74 4.87 1.35
CA PHE A 68 -25.70 4.21 0.60
C PHE A 68 -24.99 5.21 -0.31
N ARG A 69 -23.67 5.27 -0.19
CA ARG A 69 -22.78 6.07 -1.02
C ARG A 69 -22.18 5.20 -2.13
N ASP A 70 -22.21 5.65 -3.37
CA ASP A 70 -21.51 4.96 -4.47
C ASP A 70 -20.00 5.07 -4.26
N VAL A 71 -19.34 3.92 -4.20
CA VAL A 71 -17.88 3.80 -4.05
C VAL A 71 -17.27 2.95 -5.18
N SER A 72 -18.01 2.77 -6.27
CA SER A 72 -17.56 1.96 -7.41
C SER A 72 -16.24 2.42 -8.02
N PRO A 73 -15.96 3.74 -8.18
CA PRO A 73 -14.66 4.20 -8.65
C PRO A 73 -13.51 3.80 -7.73
N GLN A 74 -13.73 3.84 -6.41
CA GLN A 74 -12.75 3.46 -5.39
C GLN A 74 -12.46 1.96 -5.43
N VAL A 75 -13.50 1.14 -5.53
CA VAL A 75 -13.35 -0.33 -5.63
C VAL A 75 -12.68 -0.72 -6.95
N ALA A 76 -13.05 -0.09 -8.06
CA ALA A 76 -12.40 -0.33 -9.35
C ALA A 76 -10.91 0.04 -9.33
N TYR A 77 -10.56 1.14 -8.67
CA TYR A 77 -9.17 1.54 -8.49
C TYR A 77 -8.40 0.53 -7.62
N MET A 78 -8.96 0.13 -6.47
CA MET A 78 -8.38 -0.86 -5.57
C MET A 78 -8.11 -2.21 -6.27
N ASN A 79 -9.04 -2.63 -7.14
CA ASN A 79 -8.92 -3.88 -7.89
C ASN A 79 -7.75 -3.91 -8.89
N ASN A 80 -7.20 -2.77 -9.30
CA ASN A 80 -6.04 -2.72 -10.20
C ASN A 80 -4.76 -3.29 -9.56
N PHE A 81 -4.72 -3.40 -8.24
CA PHE A 81 -3.58 -3.90 -7.47
C PHE A 81 -4.00 -4.95 -6.43
N SER A 82 -5.22 -5.49 -6.52
CA SER A 82 -5.60 -6.66 -5.71
C SER A 82 -4.91 -7.93 -6.20
N LEU A 83 -4.49 -8.77 -5.26
CA LEU A 83 -3.77 -10.01 -5.53
C LEU A 83 -4.56 -11.21 -5.04
N GLU A 84 -4.94 -12.12 -5.93
CA GLU A 84 -5.57 -13.39 -5.51
C GLU A 84 -4.59 -14.29 -4.74
N THR A 85 -3.32 -14.26 -5.16
CA THR A 85 -2.22 -14.99 -4.54
C THR A 85 -0.94 -14.19 -4.65
N CYS A 86 -0.03 -14.37 -3.69
CA CYS A 86 1.31 -13.80 -3.70
C CYS A 86 2.36 -14.88 -3.90
N LEU A 87 3.47 -14.55 -4.55
CA LEU A 87 4.58 -15.50 -4.78
C LEU A 87 5.66 -15.34 -3.71
N LEU A 88 5.97 -16.42 -3.00
CA LEU A 88 7.06 -16.49 -2.04
C LEU A 88 8.18 -17.43 -2.53
N PRO A 89 9.46 -17.17 -2.19
CA PRO A 89 10.54 -18.12 -2.41
C PRO A 89 10.22 -19.46 -1.73
N SER A 90 10.60 -20.56 -2.36
CA SER A 90 10.42 -21.91 -1.82
C SER A 90 11.72 -22.48 -1.27
N ASP A 91 11.64 -23.18 -0.15
CA ASP A 91 12.73 -23.96 0.41
C ASP A 91 12.98 -25.27 -0.37
N GLU A 92 13.98 -26.04 0.06
CA GLU A 92 14.35 -27.33 -0.55
C GLU A 92 13.19 -28.35 -0.53
N ASN A 93 12.25 -28.22 0.41
CA ASN A 93 11.07 -29.08 0.55
C ASN A 93 9.89 -28.59 -0.31
N GLY A 94 10.01 -27.43 -0.97
CA GLY A 94 8.92 -26.80 -1.72
C GLY A 94 7.90 -26.10 -0.84
N MET A 95 8.26 -25.75 0.39
CA MET A 95 7.46 -24.92 1.30
C MET A 95 7.91 -23.46 1.22
N PRO A 96 7.07 -22.47 1.59
CA PRO A 96 7.49 -21.08 1.63
C PRO A 96 8.69 -20.86 2.57
N SER A 97 9.76 -20.26 2.04
CA SER A 97 10.94 -19.87 2.80
C SER A 97 10.65 -18.59 3.59
N LEU A 98 10.14 -18.74 4.82
CA LEU A 98 9.67 -17.60 5.62
C LEU A 98 10.79 -16.60 5.94
N SER A 99 12.01 -17.06 6.19
CA SER A 99 13.15 -16.18 6.49
C SER A 99 13.55 -15.32 5.28
N GLU A 100 13.61 -15.91 4.08
CA GLU A 100 13.96 -15.16 2.87
C GLU A 100 12.83 -14.22 2.45
N SER A 101 11.58 -14.66 2.65
CA SER A 101 10.39 -13.86 2.41
C SER A 101 10.33 -12.65 3.35
N ALA A 102 10.56 -12.83 4.65
CA ALA A 102 10.60 -11.74 5.63
C ALA A 102 11.76 -10.78 5.35
N GLN A 103 12.92 -11.31 4.96
CA GLN A 103 14.06 -10.51 4.54
C GLN A 103 13.74 -9.66 3.30
N ALA A 104 13.05 -10.22 2.30
CA ALA A 104 12.60 -9.45 1.15
C ALA A 104 11.55 -8.38 1.52
N CYS A 105 10.66 -8.67 2.47
CA CYS A 105 9.71 -7.68 2.97
C CYS A 105 10.40 -6.55 3.76
N TYR A 106 11.45 -6.86 4.53
CA TYR A 106 12.31 -5.85 5.16
C TYR A 106 12.96 -4.94 4.11
N GLU A 107 13.52 -5.52 3.05
CA GLU A 107 14.12 -4.78 1.95
C GLU A 107 13.08 -3.93 1.19
N ALA A 108 11.87 -4.46 0.99
CA ALA A 108 10.76 -3.72 0.40
C ALA A 108 10.35 -2.53 1.28
N ALA A 109 10.27 -2.70 2.60
CA ALA A 109 9.96 -1.62 3.53
C ALA A 109 11.02 -0.50 3.47
N CYS A 110 12.30 -0.88 3.42
CA CYS A 110 13.38 0.06 3.16
C CYS A 110 13.20 0.80 1.84
N LEU A 111 12.97 0.07 0.74
CA LEU A 111 12.81 0.68 -0.58
C LEU A 111 11.60 1.61 -0.65
N PHE A 112 10.51 1.27 0.04
CA PHE A 112 9.28 2.07 0.09
C PHE A 112 9.55 3.49 0.60
N GLU A 113 10.37 3.63 1.65
CA GLU A 113 10.75 4.94 2.19
C GLU A 113 11.56 5.77 1.20
N TYR A 114 12.48 5.17 0.46
CA TYR A 114 13.30 5.88 -0.53
C TYR A 114 12.56 6.17 -1.84
N LEU A 115 11.52 5.40 -2.17
CA LEU A 115 10.73 5.65 -3.38
C LEU A 115 9.72 6.76 -3.17
N THR A 116 9.13 6.88 -1.98
CA THR A 116 8.07 7.87 -1.69
C THR A 116 8.42 9.31 -2.08
N PRO A 117 9.63 9.85 -1.82
CA PRO A 117 9.97 11.22 -2.21
C PRO A 117 10.33 11.36 -3.70
N VAL A 118 10.76 10.26 -4.35
CA VAL A 118 11.17 10.26 -5.77
C VAL A 118 9.97 10.00 -6.69
N THR A 119 9.00 9.19 -6.26
CA THR A 119 7.79 8.88 -7.00
C THR A 119 6.71 9.90 -6.67
N LYS A 120 6.59 10.96 -7.46
CA LYS A 120 5.34 11.74 -7.59
C LYS A 120 4.14 10.88 -8.09
N HIS A 121 4.24 9.56 -8.02
CA HIS A 121 3.36 8.58 -8.61
C HIS A 121 2.54 7.90 -7.51
N ASN A 122 1.46 8.58 -7.12
CA ASN A 122 0.15 8.11 -6.67
C ASN A 122 0.03 6.83 -5.81
N MET A 123 1.02 6.48 -5.00
CA MET A 123 0.72 5.87 -3.70
C MET A 123 0.12 6.97 -2.83
N ASN A 124 -1.07 6.76 -2.30
CA ASN A 124 -1.74 7.75 -1.44
C ASN A 124 -1.14 7.72 -0.02
N ALA A 125 0.18 7.82 0.06
CA ALA A 125 0.96 7.64 1.26
C ALA A 125 0.79 8.85 2.17
N LYS A 126 0.09 8.65 3.29
CA LYS A 126 -0.06 9.64 4.36
C LYS A 126 0.56 9.20 5.67
N ALA A 127 0.86 7.91 5.79
CA ALA A 127 1.51 7.27 6.92
C ALA A 127 2.47 6.19 6.41
N SER A 128 3.46 5.83 7.24
CA SER A 128 4.36 4.71 6.97
C SER A 128 3.60 3.37 6.98
N PRO A 129 4.10 2.34 6.27
CA PRO A 129 3.52 0.99 6.38
C PRO A 129 3.45 0.45 7.81
N PHE A 130 4.40 0.84 8.67
CA PHE A 130 4.40 0.45 10.08
C PHE A 130 3.19 1.03 10.83
N GLU A 131 2.96 2.34 10.71
CA GLU A 131 1.81 3.01 11.34
C GLU A 131 0.49 2.42 10.86
N VAL A 132 0.38 2.11 9.55
CA VAL A 132 -0.81 1.50 8.96
C VAL A 132 -1.18 0.17 9.60
N PHE A 133 -0.21 -0.75 9.72
CA PHE A 133 -0.52 -2.12 10.10
C PHE A 133 -0.20 -2.49 11.55
N SER A 134 0.53 -1.66 12.31
CA SER A 134 1.00 -2.03 13.65
C SER A 134 0.36 -1.23 14.78
N SER A 135 -0.06 0.02 14.55
CA SER A 135 -0.38 0.93 15.67
C SER A 135 -1.31 2.09 15.30
N GLY A 136 -2.10 1.95 14.24
CA GLY A 136 -2.86 3.07 13.72
C GLY A 136 -4.11 2.74 12.91
N GLY A 137 -4.37 1.47 12.59
CA GLY A 137 -5.52 1.08 11.77
C GLY A 137 -6.89 1.40 12.38
N ILE A 138 -7.96 0.97 11.71
CA ILE A 138 -9.36 1.23 12.11
C ILE A 138 -9.67 0.69 13.52
N GLU A 139 -8.94 -0.33 13.96
CA GLU A 139 -9.11 -0.99 15.26
C GLU A 139 -8.44 -0.24 16.43
N ASP A 140 -7.54 0.72 16.18
CA ASP A 140 -6.91 1.53 17.23
C ASP A 140 -7.80 2.72 17.61
N ILE A 141 -8.46 2.61 18.77
CA ILE A 141 -9.40 3.62 19.27
C ILE A 141 -8.67 4.85 19.81
N GLU A 142 -7.43 4.71 20.27
CA GLU A 142 -6.70 5.80 20.92
C GLU A 142 -6.10 6.76 19.89
N ASN A 143 -5.55 6.25 18.79
CA ASN A 143 -4.95 7.06 17.72
C ASN A 143 -5.24 6.47 16.32
N PRO A 144 -6.46 6.61 15.80
CA PRO A 144 -6.80 6.06 14.49
C PRO A 144 -6.22 6.91 13.36
N ILE A 145 -5.36 6.33 12.53
CA ILE A 145 -4.81 6.99 11.32
C ILE A 145 -5.88 7.21 10.25
N ILE A 146 -7.07 6.64 10.42
CA ILE A 146 -8.18 6.84 9.48
C ILE A 146 -8.52 8.32 9.27
N GLU A 147 -8.17 9.17 10.24
CA GLU A 147 -8.28 10.62 10.14
C GLU A 147 -7.48 11.19 8.96
N ASP A 148 -6.25 10.70 8.75
CA ASP A 148 -5.42 11.09 7.61
C ASP A 148 -6.08 10.71 6.28
N TYR A 149 -6.87 9.65 6.28
CA TYR A 149 -7.62 9.14 5.12
C TYR A 149 -9.05 9.69 5.05
N GLY A 150 -9.27 10.91 5.55
CA GLY A 150 -10.54 11.61 5.42
C GLY A 150 -11.67 10.98 6.22
N ASN A 151 -11.34 10.22 7.27
CA ASN A 151 -12.29 9.48 8.10
C ASN A 151 -13.15 8.49 7.31
N ASN A 152 -12.65 7.97 6.19
CA ASN A 152 -13.36 6.97 5.39
C ASN A 152 -12.54 5.68 5.24
N PRO A 153 -13.03 4.55 5.78
CA PRO A 153 -12.40 3.23 5.68
C PRO A 153 -11.96 2.82 4.27
N ILE A 154 -12.67 3.23 3.21
CA ILE A 154 -12.30 2.84 1.84
C ILE A 154 -10.99 3.47 1.38
N ASN A 155 -10.69 4.69 1.83
CA ASN A 155 -9.45 5.38 1.44
C ASN A 155 -8.23 4.70 2.08
N LEU A 156 -8.35 4.29 3.35
CA LEU A 156 -7.30 3.51 4.02
C LEU A 156 -7.13 2.13 3.38
N ARG A 157 -8.23 1.42 3.09
CA ARG A 157 -8.17 0.11 2.42
C ARG A 157 -7.53 0.16 1.03
N ILE A 158 -7.73 1.25 0.29
CA ILE A 158 -7.01 1.51 -0.96
C ILE A 158 -5.51 1.54 -0.69
N TYR A 159 -5.06 2.31 0.31
CA TYR A 159 -3.64 2.43 0.61
C TYR A 159 -3.03 1.12 1.14
N GLU A 160 -3.73 0.40 2.02
CA GLU A 160 -3.33 -0.93 2.49
C GLU A 160 -3.10 -1.88 1.30
N SER A 161 -4.03 -1.88 0.35
CA SER A 161 -3.95 -2.71 -0.86
C SER A 161 -2.76 -2.30 -1.76
N GLN A 162 -2.44 -1.00 -1.86
CA GLN A 162 -1.24 -0.52 -2.57
C GLN A 162 0.05 -1.03 -1.91
N ILE A 163 0.13 -1.01 -0.58
CA ILE A 163 1.30 -1.49 0.17
C ILE A 163 1.46 -3.01 -0.04
N ILE A 164 0.39 -3.79 0.12
CA ILE A 164 0.43 -5.24 -0.07
C ILE A 164 0.92 -5.58 -1.47
N PHE A 165 0.39 -4.90 -2.49
CA PHE A 165 0.82 -5.08 -3.88
C PHE A 165 2.30 -4.77 -4.09
N PHE A 166 2.76 -3.63 -3.57
CA PHE A 166 4.16 -3.21 -3.65
C PHE A 166 5.08 -4.29 -3.07
N PHE A 167 4.80 -4.75 -1.85
CA PHE A 167 5.63 -5.74 -1.17
C PHE A 167 5.62 -7.07 -1.91
N ALA A 168 4.45 -7.53 -2.37
CA ALA A 168 4.33 -8.78 -3.10
C ALA A 168 5.11 -8.75 -4.42
N LYS A 169 5.04 -7.63 -5.16
CA LYS A 169 5.79 -7.45 -6.40
C LYS A 169 7.29 -7.33 -6.18
N TYR A 170 7.72 -6.73 -5.07
CA TYR A 170 9.12 -6.71 -4.69
C TYR A 170 9.64 -8.12 -4.44
N THR A 171 8.96 -8.89 -3.58
CA THR A 171 9.33 -10.27 -3.26
C THR A 171 9.33 -11.15 -4.51
N GLU A 172 8.29 -11.04 -5.35
CA GLU A 172 8.20 -11.77 -6.61
C GLU A 172 9.42 -11.51 -7.51
N CYS A 173 9.78 -10.23 -7.69
CA CYS A 173 10.90 -9.84 -8.52
C CYS A 173 12.24 -10.25 -7.92
N ARG A 174 12.42 -10.10 -6.60
CA ARG A 174 13.67 -10.39 -5.90
C ARG A 174 14.14 -11.83 -6.09
N PHE A 175 13.19 -12.76 -6.21
CA PHE A 175 13.44 -14.19 -6.40
C PHE A 175 13.07 -14.68 -7.81
N ARG A 176 12.97 -13.76 -8.78
CA ARG A 176 12.65 -14.12 -10.16
C ARG A 176 13.70 -15.07 -10.74
N GLY A 177 13.27 -16.23 -11.20
CA GLY A 177 14.14 -17.29 -11.72
C GLY A 177 14.51 -18.34 -10.67
N GLU A 178 14.13 -18.14 -9.42
CA GLU A 178 14.18 -19.15 -8.36
C GLU A 178 12.84 -19.91 -8.26
N LYS A 179 12.81 -20.97 -7.46
CA LYS A 179 11.57 -21.71 -7.21
C LYS A 179 10.67 -20.88 -6.30
N GLN A 180 9.47 -20.57 -6.78
CA GLN A 180 8.47 -19.80 -6.04
C GLN A 180 7.18 -20.61 -5.88
N ILE A 181 6.46 -20.34 -4.80
CA ILE A 181 5.16 -20.94 -4.48
C ILE A 181 4.10 -19.83 -4.33
N ALA A 182 2.93 -20.07 -4.91
CA ALA A 182 1.77 -19.22 -4.71
C ALA A 182 1.15 -19.50 -3.35
N VAL A 183 1.04 -18.46 -2.52
CA VAL A 183 0.38 -18.49 -1.23
C VAL A 183 -0.83 -17.56 -1.25
N PRO A 184 -1.86 -17.80 -0.43
CA PRO A 184 -2.95 -16.86 -0.29
C PRO A 184 -2.46 -15.55 0.37
N GLU A 185 -3.18 -14.45 0.13
CA GLU A 185 -2.80 -13.12 0.60
C GLU A 185 -2.60 -13.05 2.12
N ASN A 186 -3.42 -13.77 2.91
CA ASN A 186 -3.30 -13.77 4.37
C ASN A 186 -1.98 -14.38 4.88
N GLU A 187 -1.41 -15.35 4.17
CA GLU A 187 -0.12 -15.95 4.50
C GLU A 187 1.01 -14.99 4.16
N PHE A 188 0.92 -14.33 3.01
CA PHE A 188 1.83 -13.26 2.62
C PHE A 188 1.78 -12.09 3.61
N PHE A 189 0.59 -11.67 3.99
CA PHE A 189 0.35 -10.57 4.92
C PHE A 189 1.12 -10.76 6.22
N ARG A 190 1.09 -11.96 6.83
CA ARG A 190 1.87 -12.24 8.04
C ARG A 190 3.37 -11.98 7.85
N VAL A 191 3.93 -12.42 6.73
CA VAL A 191 5.36 -12.27 6.44
C VAL A 191 5.72 -10.81 6.12
N MET A 192 4.81 -10.10 5.45
CA MET A 192 4.93 -8.66 5.21
C MET A 192 5.03 -7.90 6.53
N ILE A 193 4.14 -8.19 7.50
CA ILE A 193 4.15 -7.58 8.83
C ILE A 193 5.44 -7.88 9.59
N ASP A 194 5.94 -9.12 9.53
CA ASP A 194 7.23 -9.48 10.13
C ASP A 194 8.37 -8.63 9.53
N GLY A 195 8.40 -8.46 8.22
CA GLY A 195 9.38 -7.63 7.51
C GLY A 195 9.29 -6.15 7.88
N ILE A 196 8.08 -5.58 7.92
CA ILE A 196 7.82 -4.18 8.33
C ILE A 196 8.26 -3.97 9.78
N THR A 197 7.89 -4.87 10.68
CA THR A 197 8.24 -4.78 12.10
C THR A 197 9.75 -4.86 12.32
N GLU A 198 10.42 -5.71 11.56
CA GLU A 198 11.87 -5.83 11.63
C GLU A 198 12.56 -4.58 11.07
N TYR A 199 11.99 -4.01 10.00
CA TYR A 199 12.43 -2.73 9.46
C TYR A 199 12.28 -1.62 10.49
N GLU A 200 11.17 -1.52 11.21
CA GLU A 200 11.00 -0.51 12.26
C GLU A 200 12.05 -0.65 13.38
N LYS A 201 12.32 -1.89 13.82
CA LYS A 201 13.26 -2.16 14.92
C LYS A 201 14.70 -1.85 14.56
N LYS A 202 15.10 -2.14 13.32
CA LYS A 202 16.49 -2.03 12.87
C LYS A 202 16.71 -0.76 12.06
N GLY A 203 15.76 -0.31 11.26
CA GLY A 203 15.71 0.99 10.57
C GLY A 203 16.94 1.33 9.74
N VAL A 204 16.98 2.53 9.18
CA VAL A 204 18.15 3.08 8.46
C VAL A 204 19.31 3.42 9.41
N CYS A 205 18.99 3.75 10.66
CA CYS A 205 19.94 4.26 11.64
C CYS A 205 20.63 3.20 12.51
N SER A 206 20.32 1.89 12.37
CA SER A 206 21.07 0.86 13.10
C SER A 206 22.34 0.44 12.39
N ASN A 207 23.27 -0.08 13.19
CA ASN A 207 24.47 -0.78 12.70
C ASN A 207 24.15 -2.04 11.90
N ASP A 208 22.91 -2.54 11.95
CA ASP A 208 22.49 -3.75 11.24
C ASP A 208 21.89 -3.43 9.87
N PHE A 209 21.41 -2.21 9.64
CA PHE A 209 20.90 -1.74 8.35
C PHE A 209 21.91 -1.96 7.22
N ASN A 210 23.10 -1.40 7.38
CA ASN A 210 24.16 -1.50 6.38
C ASN A 210 24.56 -2.96 6.14
N LYS A 211 24.49 -3.83 7.15
CA LYS A 211 24.79 -5.25 6.97
C LYS A 211 23.71 -5.97 6.17
N ILE A 212 22.46 -5.55 6.33
CA ILE A 212 21.31 -6.16 5.68
C ILE A 212 21.23 -5.68 4.22
N ILE A 213 21.31 -4.37 3.98
CA ILE A 213 21.24 -3.78 2.64
C ILE A 213 22.48 -4.13 1.80
N CYS A 214 23.69 -4.16 2.37
CA CYS A 214 24.90 -4.57 1.62
C CYS A 214 24.91 -6.05 1.23
N ARG A 215 24.02 -6.90 1.78
CA ARG A 215 23.83 -8.29 1.29
C ARG A 215 23.05 -8.35 -0.01
N ASN A 216 22.38 -7.26 -0.38
CA ASN A 216 21.69 -7.08 -1.65
C ASN A 216 22.32 -5.90 -2.41
N PRO A 217 23.45 -6.11 -3.12
CA PRO A 217 24.19 -5.03 -3.76
C PRO A 217 23.36 -4.29 -4.82
N GLU A 218 22.44 -4.99 -5.50
CA GLU A 218 21.54 -4.36 -6.47
C GLU A 218 20.60 -3.34 -5.79
N LEU A 219 20.05 -3.68 -4.62
CA LEU A 219 19.22 -2.75 -3.82
C LEU A 219 20.03 -1.57 -3.32
N ASN A 220 21.22 -1.84 -2.77
CA ASN A 220 22.10 -0.79 -2.29
C ASN A 220 22.46 0.20 -3.40
N ASP A 221 22.87 -0.29 -4.57
CA ASP A 221 23.24 0.54 -5.71
C ASP A 221 22.05 1.36 -6.22
N PHE A 222 20.85 0.78 -6.21
CA PHE A 222 19.62 1.47 -6.61
C PHE A 222 19.24 2.59 -5.62
N ILE A 223 19.29 2.33 -4.32
CA ILE A 223 19.05 3.35 -3.29
C ILE A 223 20.08 4.48 -3.39
N CYS A 224 21.35 4.17 -3.60
CA CYS A 224 22.38 5.18 -3.84
C CYS A 224 22.08 6.04 -5.07
N GLN A 225 21.54 5.46 -6.15
CA GLN A 225 21.11 6.23 -7.32
C GLN A 225 19.93 7.15 -7.01
N LEU A 226 18.92 6.67 -6.27
CA LEU A 226 17.77 7.49 -5.85
C LEU A 226 18.23 8.71 -5.03
N LEU A 227 19.11 8.48 -4.04
CA LEU A 227 19.65 9.55 -3.20
C LEU A 227 20.49 10.57 -4.00
N ALA A 228 21.21 10.12 -5.01
CA ALA A 228 21.96 11.01 -5.90
C ALA A 228 21.05 11.92 -6.72
N ILE A 229 19.87 11.43 -7.14
CA ILE A 229 18.87 12.21 -7.89
C ILE A 229 18.25 13.30 -7.00
N GLU A 230 17.92 13.00 -5.74
CA GLU A 230 17.38 14.00 -4.80
C GLU A 230 18.38 15.10 -4.44
N SER A 231 19.68 14.82 -4.59
CA SER A 231 20.76 15.72 -4.22
C SER A 231 21.11 16.77 -5.29
N GLU A 232 20.53 16.70 -6.51
CA GLU A 232 20.76 17.72 -7.53
C GLU A 232 19.96 19.00 -7.16
N PRO A 233 20.64 20.15 -6.90
CA PRO A 233 19.95 21.40 -6.70
C PRO A 233 19.30 21.83 -8.03
N GLU A 234 18.08 22.37 -7.97
CA GLU A 234 17.50 23.15 -9.07
C GLU A 234 18.58 24.09 -9.62
N GLN A 235 19.04 23.84 -10.85
CA GLN A 235 20.03 24.70 -11.48
C GLN A 235 19.43 26.09 -11.64
N ILE A 236 19.94 26.99 -10.80
CA ILE A 236 19.98 28.44 -10.90
C ILE A 236 19.74 28.88 -12.35
N SER A 237 18.57 29.44 -12.60
CA SER A 237 18.28 30.22 -13.81
C SER A 237 19.43 31.20 -14.06
N ALA A 238 20.06 31.06 -15.22
CA ALA A 238 21.22 31.82 -15.66
C ALA A 238 21.04 33.34 -15.45
N PRO A 239 22.12 34.10 -15.19
CA PRO A 239 22.02 35.54 -15.11
C PRO A 239 21.63 36.07 -16.49
N ALA A 240 20.64 36.97 -16.52
CA ALA A 240 20.28 37.72 -17.71
C ALA A 240 21.53 38.43 -18.24
N GLU A 241 22.04 37.98 -19.39
CA GLU A 241 23.06 38.69 -20.13
C GLU A 241 22.41 39.89 -20.84
N GLN A 242 22.86 41.08 -20.41
CA GLN A 242 22.99 42.37 -21.10
C GLN A 242 21.74 43.11 -21.58
#